data_AF-D3RNM5-F1
#
_entry.id   AF-D3RNM5-F1
#
_cell.length_a   1.000
_cell.length_b   1.000
_cell.length_c   1.000
_cell.angle_alpha   90.00
_cell.angle_beta   90.00
_cell.angle_gamma   90.00
#
_symmetry.space_group_name_H-M   'P 1'
#
loop_
_entity.id
_entity.type
_entity.pdbx_description
1 polymer ?
#
loop_
_entity_poly.entity_id
_entity_poly.type
_entity_poly.pdbx_seq_one_letter_code
_entity_poly.pdbx_strand_id
1 'polypeptide(L)'
;MPELAPLDGIRARIGQALRPMPGETVSGDQLGWWTRPDRWRLAVADGLGHGAAAHVAAATAMHQLANDDEPHLTELFARCDRALIDTRGVALSVVDILPAESIIVQAAVGNIRTLLIQASGTKRLGSARGIVGAGFDGLRPERWPIAPGDWLLLFSDGLPENAGLAQALGDVRPSDALAERLLNDWAGDHDDAGLLLYRHA
;
A
#
# COMPACT_ATOMS: atom_id res chain seq x y z
N MET A 1 -1.24 14.46 17.22
CA MET A 1 -1.69 13.60 16.10
C MET A 1 -3.16 13.87 15.90
N PRO A 2 -3.64 14.27 14.72
CA PRO A 2 -5.06 14.48 14.55
C PRO A 2 -5.74 13.11 14.55
N GLU A 3 -6.52 12.85 15.59
CA GLU A 3 -7.49 11.77 15.65
C GLU A 3 -8.61 12.14 14.66
N LEU A 4 -8.72 11.39 13.56
CA LEU A 4 -9.63 11.70 12.46
C LEU A 4 -11.06 11.22 12.76
N ALA A 5 -12.04 11.99 12.28
CA ALA A 5 -13.46 11.68 12.40
C ALA A 5 -13.81 10.36 11.70
N PRO A 6 -14.65 9.50 12.31
CA PRO A 6 -14.92 8.17 11.78
C PRO A 6 -15.95 8.20 10.64
N LEU A 7 -15.69 7.43 9.58
CA LEU A 7 -16.66 7.08 8.54
C LEU A 7 -17.60 6.00 9.11
N ASP A 8 -18.58 6.38 9.93
CA ASP A 8 -19.55 5.45 10.58
C ASP A 8 -19.05 4.74 11.86
N GLY A 9 -18.30 5.44 12.71
CA GLY A 9 -17.87 4.90 14.01
C GLY A 9 -16.68 3.93 13.99
N ILE A 10 -16.18 3.56 12.80
CA ILE A 10 -14.97 2.75 12.62
C ILE A 10 -13.73 3.63 12.84
N ARG A 11 -12.90 3.29 13.84
CA ARG A 11 -11.59 3.94 14.04
C ARG A 11 -10.51 3.20 13.26
N ALA A 12 -9.92 3.85 12.25
CA ALA A 12 -8.78 3.29 11.53
C ALA A 12 -7.62 3.10 12.50
N ARG A 13 -6.96 1.95 12.43
CA ARG A 13 -5.66 1.77 13.06
C ARG A 13 -4.67 1.48 11.95
N ILE A 14 -3.78 2.44 11.72
CA ILE A 14 -2.75 2.37 10.68
C ILE A 14 -1.39 2.50 11.37
N GLY A 15 -0.42 1.75 10.87
CA GLY A 15 0.99 1.95 11.18
C GLY A 15 1.80 1.81 9.91
N GLN A 16 2.81 2.64 9.71
CA GLN A 16 3.62 2.59 8.50
C GLN A 16 5.09 2.86 8.79
N ALA A 17 5.97 2.25 8.01
CA ALA A 17 7.41 2.46 8.11
C ALA A 17 8.07 2.34 6.74
N LEU A 18 9.07 3.18 6.51
CA LEU A 18 9.90 3.21 5.30
C LEU A 18 11.37 3.17 5.70
N ARG A 19 12.19 2.51 4.88
CA ARG A 19 13.64 2.49 5.03
C ARG A 19 14.29 2.66 3.65
N PRO A 20 15.10 3.72 3.46
CA PRO A 20 15.91 3.84 2.27
C PRO A 20 16.88 2.67 2.12
N MET A 21 17.21 2.30 0.89
CA MET A 21 18.33 1.39 0.62
C MET A 21 19.61 1.92 1.28
N PRO A 22 20.43 1.06 1.92
CA PRO A 22 21.71 1.49 2.48
C PRO A 22 22.57 2.28 1.49
N GLY A 23 22.97 3.49 1.87
CA GLY A 23 23.73 4.41 1.03
C GLY A 23 22.88 5.49 0.35
N GLU A 24 21.56 5.33 0.29
CA GLU A 24 20.64 6.36 -0.18
C GLU A 24 20.16 7.25 0.97
N THR A 25 19.83 8.51 0.64
CA THR A 25 19.31 9.49 1.61
C THR A 25 17.79 9.59 1.59
N VAL A 26 17.16 9.07 0.54
CA VAL A 26 15.71 9.06 0.34
C VAL A 26 15.30 7.69 -0.18
N SER A 27 14.13 7.22 0.25
CA SER A 27 13.61 5.94 -0.24
C SER A 27 12.89 6.12 -1.57
N GLY A 28 13.13 5.17 -2.49
CA GLY A 28 12.34 4.96 -3.70
C GLY A 28 10.91 4.52 -3.43
N ASP A 29 10.64 3.98 -2.23
CA ASP A 29 9.31 3.64 -1.77
C ASP A 29 8.56 4.86 -1.21
N GLN A 30 7.23 4.85 -1.35
CA GLN A 30 6.30 5.74 -0.66
C GLN A 30 5.09 4.96 -0.14
N LEU A 31 4.58 5.40 1.01
CA LEU A 31 3.35 4.88 1.63
C LEU A 31 2.37 6.03 1.83
N GLY A 32 1.09 5.75 1.62
CA GLY A 32 0.05 6.76 1.75
C GLY A 32 -1.27 6.18 2.19
N TRP A 33 -2.04 6.99 2.91
CA TRP A 33 -3.43 6.68 3.17
C TRP A 33 -4.25 7.96 3.27
N TRP A 34 -5.51 7.87 2.87
CA TRP A 34 -6.41 9.01 2.86
C TRP A 34 -7.83 8.60 3.20
N THR A 35 -8.55 9.52 3.83
CA THR A 35 -10.00 9.41 4.02
C THR A 35 -10.71 10.09 2.85
N ARG A 36 -11.81 9.48 2.42
CA ARG A 36 -12.77 10.00 1.45
C ARG A 36 -14.17 9.91 2.07
N PRO A 37 -15.20 10.58 1.51
CA PRO A 37 -16.54 10.54 2.09
C PRO A 37 -17.13 9.13 2.29
N ASP A 38 -16.74 8.17 1.46
CA ASP A 38 -17.32 6.82 1.40
C ASP A 38 -16.29 5.69 1.61
N ARG A 39 -14.99 6.02 1.72
CA ARG A 39 -13.91 5.02 1.75
C ARG A 39 -12.66 5.50 2.47
N TRP A 40 -11.82 4.54 2.86
CA TRP A 40 -10.41 4.80 3.14
C TRP A 40 -9.57 4.22 2.01
N ARG A 41 -8.60 5.00 1.55
CA ARG A 41 -7.66 4.58 0.51
C ARG A 41 -6.31 4.35 1.15
N LEU A 42 -5.72 3.17 0.95
CA LEU A 42 -4.35 2.84 1.32
C LEU A 42 -3.55 2.65 0.04
N ALA A 43 -2.28 3.06 0.03
CA ALA A 43 -1.41 2.87 -1.12
C ALA A 43 0.05 2.65 -0.72
N VAL A 44 0.73 1.86 -1.53
CA VAL A 44 2.19 1.67 -1.51
C VAL A 44 2.68 1.75 -2.94
N ALA A 45 3.70 2.57 -3.17
CA ALA A 45 4.37 2.72 -4.45
C ALA A 45 5.87 2.49 -4.28
N ASP A 46 6.45 1.71 -5.20
CA ASP A 46 7.88 1.44 -5.32
C ASP A 46 8.33 2.03 -6.66
N GLY A 47 9.11 3.11 -6.61
CA GLY A 47 9.65 3.75 -7.80
C GLY A 47 10.82 2.99 -8.38
N LEU A 48 10.89 2.83 -9.71
CA LEU A 48 11.90 1.94 -10.29
C LEU A 48 13.35 2.33 -9.96
N GLY A 49 14.09 1.37 -9.40
CA GLY A 49 15.44 1.53 -8.91
C GLY A 49 15.45 2.18 -7.52
N HIS A 50 16.53 2.87 -7.18
CA HIS A 50 16.67 3.51 -5.86
C HIS A 50 17.05 4.99 -5.99
N GLY A 51 17.01 5.68 -4.85
CA GLY A 51 17.44 7.07 -4.70
C GLY A 51 16.46 8.09 -5.27
N ALA A 52 16.96 9.30 -5.52
CA ALA A 52 16.11 10.48 -5.78
C ALA A 52 15.13 10.32 -6.97
N ALA A 53 15.53 9.64 -8.04
CA ALA A 53 14.67 9.48 -9.21
C ALA A 53 13.53 8.47 -8.99
N ALA A 54 13.79 7.39 -8.24
CA ALA A 54 12.76 6.46 -7.78
C ALA A 54 11.79 7.17 -6.83
N HIS A 55 12.34 7.92 -5.87
CA HIS A 55 11.57 8.72 -4.93
C HIS A 55 10.60 9.69 -5.64
N VAL A 56 11.08 10.41 -6.66
CA VAL A 56 10.23 11.34 -7.43
C VAL A 56 9.08 10.61 -8.12
N ALA A 57 9.31 9.42 -8.69
CA ALA A 57 8.26 8.64 -9.31
C ALA A 57 7.19 8.20 -8.30
N ALA A 58 7.60 7.61 -7.18
CA ALA A 58 6.70 7.18 -6.11
C ALA A 58 5.95 8.35 -5.46
N ALA A 59 6.63 9.49 -5.22
CA ALA A 59 6.00 10.69 -4.69
C ALA A 59 4.99 11.29 -5.67
N THR A 60 5.25 11.24 -6.97
CA THR A 60 4.30 11.68 -8.01
C THR A 60 3.03 10.82 -8.00
N ALA A 61 3.17 9.49 -7.84
CA ALA A 61 2.01 8.61 -7.67
C ALA A 61 1.20 8.97 -6.42
N MET A 62 1.86 9.17 -5.27
CA MET A 62 1.17 9.56 -4.04
C MET A 62 0.48 10.92 -4.15
N HIS A 63 1.10 11.88 -4.83
CA HIS A 63 0.49 13.18 -5.08
C HIS A 63 -0.76 13.05 -5.97
N GLN A 64 -0.72 12.23 -7.03
CA GLN A 64 -1.90 11.95 -7.85
C GLN A 64 -3.01 11.33 -7.01
N LEU A 65 -2.71 10.29 -6.23
CA LEU A 65 -3.68 9.60 -5.39
C LEU A 65 -4.28 10.50 -4.30
N ALA A 66 -3.49 11.42 -3.73
CA ALA A 66 -3.96 12.36 -2.72
C ALA A 66 -5.00 13.35 -3.26
N ASN A 67 -4.85 13.77 -4.53
CA ASN A 67 -5.66 14.81 -5.17
C ASN A 67 -6.72 14.26 -6.14
N ASP A 68 -6.86 12.94 -6.25
CA ASP A 68 -7.81 12.29 -7.14
C ASP A 68 -8.89 11.53 -6.35
N ASP A 69 -10.14 11.89 -6.61
CA ASP A 69 -11.32 11.31 -5.98
C ASP A 69 -12.00 10.23 -6.82
N GLU A 70 -11.43 9.84 -7.98
CA GLU A 70 -11.94 8.76 -8.81
C GLU A 70 -12.17 7.47 -7.97
N PRO A 71 -13.42 6.97 -7.90
CA PRO A 71 -13.74 5.76 -7.14
C PRO A 71 -13.36 4.47 -7.88
N HIS A 72 -13.26 4.48 -9.21
CA HIS A 72 -12.93 3.28 -9.96
C HIS A 72 -11.40 3.13 -10.08
N LEU A 73 -10.87 2.06 -9.47
CA LEU A 73 -9.43 1.86 -9.42
C LEU A 73 -8.79 1.69 -10.81
N THR A 74 -9.50 1.14 -11.80
CA THR A 74 -8.96 1.03 -13.17
C THR A 74 -8.69 2.40 -13.79
N GLU A 75 -9.64 3.32 -13.66
CA GLU A 75 -9.56 4.70 -14.14
C GLU A 75 -8.53 5.50 -13.35
N LEU A 76 -8.46 5.29 -12.04
CA LEU A 76 -7.45 5.90 -11.18
C LEU A 76 -6.04 5.47 -11.60
N PHE A 77 -5.80 4.18 -11.85
CA PHE A 77 -4.52 3.68 -12.34
C PHE A 77 -4.17 4.25 -13.71
N ALA A 78 -5.14 4.41 -14.62
CA ALA A 78 -4.90 5.07 -15.91
C ALA A 78 -4.55 6.56 -15.77
N ARG A 79 -5.05 7.25 -14.74
CA ARG A 79 -4.68 8.63 -14.42
C ARG A 79 -3.28 8.71 -13.82
N CYS A 80 -2.94 7.80 -12.90
CA CYS A 80 -1.57 7.66 -12.39
C CYS A 80 -0.59 7.37 -13.52
N ASP A 81 -0.92 6.45 -14.43
CA ASP A 81 -0.05 6.12 -15.58
C ASP A 81 0.33 7.35 -16.39
N ARG A 82 -0.65 8.20 -16.73
CA ARG A 82 -0.41 9.47 -17.43
C ARG A 82 0.40 10.46 -16.60
N ALA A 83 0.14 10.56 -15.30
CA ALA A 83 0.85 11.47 -14.40
C ALA A 83 2.33 11.09 -14.24
N LEU A 84 2.68 9.83 -14.44
CA LEU A 84 4.04 9.29 -14.27
C LEU A 84 4.84 9.16 -15.57
N ILE A 85 4.30 9.57 -16.73
CA ILE A 85 4.92 9.31 -18.05
C ILE A 85 6.36 9.84 -18.20
N ASP A 86 6.69 10.96 -17.54
CA ASP A 86 8.03 11.57 -17.56
C ASP A 86 8.88 11.20 -16.33
N THR A 87 8.47 10.19 -15.58
CA THR A 87 9.18 9.66 -14.41
C THR A 87 9.79 8.29 -14.72
N ARG A 88 10.45 7.66 -13.73
CA ARG A 88 10.87 6.26 -13.84
C ARG A 88 9.69 5.27 -13.84
N GLY A 89 8.49 5.71 -13.44
CA GLY A 89 7.36 4.83 -13.19
C GLY A 89 7.49 4.08 -11.86
N VAL A 90 6.40 3.42 -11.48
CA VAL A 90 6.29 2.72 -10.19
C VAL A 90 5.62 1.36 -10.33
N ALA A 91 5.94 0.43 -9.44
CA ALA A 91 4.97 -0.56 -9.01
C ALA A 91 4.03 0.07 -7.97
N LEU A 92 2.73 -0.24 -8.03
CA LEU A 92 1.72 0.43 -7.23
C LEU A 92 0.65 -0.56 -6.76
N SER A 93 0.30 -0.52 -5.48
CA SER A 93 -0.92 -1.13 -4.96
C SER A 93 -1.79 -0.05 -4.32
N VAL A 94 -3.09 -0.08 -4.62
CA VAL A 94 -4.12 0.76 -4.00
C VAL A 94 -5.23 -0.12 -3.47
N VAL A 95 -5.64 0.12 -2.22
CA VAL A 95 -6.76 -0.56 -1.57
C VAL A 95 -7.76 0.47 -1.06
N ASP A 96 -8.97 0.42 -1.59
CA ASP A 96 -10.12 1.16 -1.09
C ASP A 96 -10.92 0.27 -0.14
N ILE A 97 -11.04 0.67 1.13
CA ILE A 97 -11.91 0.05 2.13
C ILE A 97 -13.25 0.77 2.08
N LEU A 98 -14.34 0.03 1.86
CA LEU A 98 -15.71 0.54 1.76
C LEU A 98 -16.52 0.10 2.99
N PRO A 99 -16.61 0.93 4.05
CA PRO A 99 -17.26 0.55 5.31
C PRO A 99 -18.72 0.15 5.15
N ALA A 100 -19.49 0.92 4.37
CA ALA A 100 -20.91 0.69 4.14
C ALA A 100 -21.21 -0.67 3.49
N GLU A 101 -20.26 -1.20 2.72
CA GLU A 101 -20.37 -2.49 2.05
C GLU A 101 -19.65 -3.62 2.80
N SER A 102 -18.83 -3.30 3.82
CA SER A 102 -17.97 -4.26 4.53
C SER A 102 -17.05 -5.05 3.58
N ILE A 103 -16.44 -4.35 2.63
CA ILE A 103 -15.50 -4.91 1.67
C ILE A 103 -14.26 -4.03 1.51
N ILE A 104 -13.23 -4.63 0.92
CA ILE A 104 -12.15 -3.92 0.25
C ILE A 104 -12.26 -4.09 -1.27
N VAL A 105 -11.76 -3.10 -2.00
CA VAL A 105 -11.48 -3.15 -3.43
C VAL A 105 -10.00 -2.87 -3.61
N GLN A 106 -9.27 -3.80 -4.24
CA GLN A 106 -7.83 -3.66 -4.43
C GLN A 106 -7.48 -3.73 -5.91
N ALA A 107 -6.54 -2.90 -6.34
CA ALA A 107 -5.89 -3.01 -7.63
C ALA A 107 -4.38 -2.79 -7.46
N ALA A 108 -3.56 -3.57 -8.16
CA ALA A 108 -2.12 -3.42 -8.14
C ALA A 108 -1.50 -3.71 -9.50
N VAL A 109 -0.36 -3.07 -9.74
CA VAL A 109 0.52 -3.26 -10.89
C VAL A 109 1.94 -3.43 -10.35
N GLY A 110 2.64 -4.47 -10.80
CA GLY A 110 4.02 -4.73 -10.43
C GLY A 110 4.17 -5.67 -9.23
N ASN A 111 5.25 -5.46 -8.47
CA ASN A 111 5.75 -6.33 -7.39
C ASN A 111 5.25 -5.95 -5.98
N ILE A 112 4.43 -4.90 -5.82
CA ILE A 112 3.85 -4.57 -4.51
C ILE A 112 2.97 -5.72 -4.03
N ARG A 113 3.17 -6.13 -2.78
CA ARG A 113 2.49 -7.25 -2.16
C ARG A 113 1.37 -6.73 -1.28
N THR A 114 0.21 -7.39 -1.36
CA THR A 114 -0.93 -7.09 -0.50
C THR A 114 -1.45 -8.37 0.14
N LEU A 115 -1.52 -8.39 1.46
CA LEU A 115 -2.06 -9.50 2.26
C LEU A 115 -3.33 -9.06 2.96
N LEU A 116 -4.38 -9.86 2.82
CA LEU A 116 -5.59 -9.81 3.63
C LEU A 116 -5.52 -10.97 4.63
N ILE A 117 -5.48 -10.66 5.93
CA ILE A 117 -5.42 -11.65 7.00
C ILE A 117 -6.76 -11.66 7.72
N GLN A 118 -7.40 -12.83 7.70
CA GLN A 118 -8.72 -13.05 8.28
C GLN A 118 -8.68 -14.26 9.20
N ALA A 119 -9.73 -14.46 9.98
CA ALA A 119 -9.88 -15.66 10.82
C ALA A 119 -9.84 -16.97 10.00
N SER A 120 -10.23 -16.94 8.72
CA SER A 120 -10.20 -18.08 7.79
C SER A 120 -8.80 -18.36 7.22
N GLY A 121 -7.86 -17.44 7.37
CA GLY A 121 -6.49 -17.57 6.87
C GLY A 121 -5.93 -16.29 6.29
N THR A 122 -4.70 -16.39 5.77
CA THR A 122 -4.04 -15.30 5.05
C THR A 122 -4.19 -15.49 3.55
N LYS A 123 -4.60 -14.42 2.87
CA LYS A 123 -4.76 -14.39 1.43
C LYS A 123 -3.87 -13.32 0.82
N ARG A 124 -3.15 -13.70 -0.22
CA ARG A 124 -2.42 -12.77 -1.07
C ARG A 124 -3.33 -12.28 -2.19
N LEU A 125 -3.42 -10.97 -2.36
CA LEU A 125 -4.21 -10.37 -3.43
C LEU A 125 -3.39 -10.25 -4.71
N GLY A 126 -4.06 -10.23 -5.86
CA GLY A 126 -3.42 -10.20 -7.16
C GLY A 126 -2.78 -8.87 -7.52
N SER A 127 -1.86 -8.95 -8.47
CA SER A 127 -1.22 -7.79 -9.10
C SER A 127 -1.09 -8.05 -10.60
N ALA A 128 -1.40 -7.04 -11.39
CA ALA A 128 -1.19 -7.05 -12.83
C ALA A 128 0.29 -6.87 -13.17
N ARG A 129 0.69 -7.32 -14.36
CA ARG A 129 2.06 -7.11 -14.85
C ARG A 129 2.17 -5.72 -15.47
N GLY A 130 3.29 -5.06 -15.24
CA GLY A 130 3.63 -3.78 -15.85
C GLY A 130 4.20 -2.81 -14.83
N ILE A 131 4.32 -1.56 -15.27
CA ILE A 131 4.85 -0.43 -14.51
C ILE A 131 3.90 0.75 -14.75
N VAL A 132 3.36 1.35 -13.70
CA VAL A 132 2.54 2.56 -13.83
C VAL A 132 3.46 3.71 -14.22
N GLY A 133 3.20 4.35 -15.36
CA GLY A 133 4.07 5.36 -15.98
C GLY A 133 4.86 4.85 -17.19
N ALA A 134 4.92 3.52 -17.39
CA ALA A 134 5.55 2.90 -18.57
C ALA A 134 4.63 1.87 -19.27
N GLY A 135 3.39 1.72 -18.78
CA GLY A 135 2.39 0.82 -19.32
C GLY A 135 2.19 -0.47 -18.51
N PHE A 136 0.93 -0.90 -18.43
CA PHE A 136 0.49 -2.15 -17.82
C PHE A 136 -0.74 -2.69 -18.55
N ASP A 137 -1.03 -3.98 -18.38
CA ASP A 137 -2.20 -4.63 -18.97
C ASP A 137 -2.83 -5.61 -17.98
N GLY A 138 -4.12 -5.91 -18.18
CA GLY A 138 -4.84 -6.91 -17.40
C GLY A 138 -5.17 -6.49 -15.97
N LEU A 139 -5.16 -5.19 -15.67
CA LEU A 139 -5.56 -4.68 -14.35
C LEU A 139 -7.03 -5.02 -14.08
N ARG A 140 -7.25 -5.87 -13.07
CA ARG A 140 -8.58 -6.30 -12.63
C ARG A 140 -8.70 -6.05 -11.14
N PRO A 141 -9.47 -5.02 -10.71
CA PRO A 141 -9.71 -4.81 -9.30
C PRO A 141 -10.39 -6.03 -8.66
N GLU A 142 -9.86 -6.48 -7.53
CA GLU A 142 -10.43 -7.57 -6.73
C GLU A 142 -11.31 -7.00 -5.61
N ARG A 143 -12.38 -7.72 -5.24
CA ARG A 143 -13.27 -7.37 -4.14
C ARG A 143 -13.25 -8.47 -3.10
N TRP A 144 -13.01 -8.11 -1.84
CA TRP A 144 -12.96 -9.08 -0.74
C TRP A 144 -13.74 -8.57 0.48
N PRO A 145 -14.52 -9.43 1.15
CA PRO A 145 -15.12 -9.08 2.43
C PRO A 145 -14.05 -8.73 3.46
N ILE A 146 -14.34 -7.74 4.31
CA ILE A 146 -13.51 -7.38 5.46
C ILE A 146 -14.38 -7.30 6.71
N ALA A 147 -13.91 -7.92 7.80
CA ALA A 147 -14.61 -7.98 9.07
C ALA A 147 -13.77 -7.36 10.21
N PRO A 148 -14.40 -6.90 11.30
CA PRO A 148 -13.66 -6.35 12.43
C PRO A 148 -12.60 -7.31 12.95
N GLY A 149 -11.37 -6.82 13.12
CA GLY A 149 -10.21 -7.60 13.51
C GLY A 149 -9.34 -8.09 12.33
N ASP A 150 -9.85 -8.06 11.10
CA ASP A 150 -9.07 -8.38 9.90
C ASP A 150 -7.94 -7.37 9.67
N TRP A 151 -6.86 -7.83 9.05
CA TRP A 151 -5.70 -6.99 8.73
C TRP A 151 -5.48 -6.87 7.22
N LEU A 152 -4.99 -5.71 6.81
CA LEU A 152 -4.38 -5.49 5.51
C LEU A 152 -2.92 -5.10 5.70
N LEU A 153 -2.04 -5.74 4.95
CA LEU A 153 -0.62 -5.39 4.87
C LEU A 153 -0.31 -5.09 3.42
N LEU A 154 0.30 -3.94 3.17
CA LEU A 154 0.86 -3.60 1.87
C LEU A 154 2.36 -3.40 2.05
N PHE A 155 3.18 -3.99 1.18
CA PHE A 155 4.63 -3.86 1.27
C PHE A 155 5.32 -4.01 -0.07
N SER A 156 6.45 -3.31 -0.24
CA SER A 156 7.36 -3.44 -1.39
C SER A 156 8.16 -4.75 -1.32
N ASP A 157 8.94 -5.05 -2.35
CA ASP A 157 9.75 -6.26 -2.43
C ASP A 157 11.09 -6.17 -1.67
N GLY A 158 11.42 -5.02 -1.09
CA GLY A 158 12.43 -4.92 -0.03
C GLY A 158 12.14 -5.80 1.18
N LEU A 159 10.88 -6.21 1.37
CA LEU A 159 10.50 -7.29 2.27
C LEU A 159 10.31 -8.61 1.49
N PRO A 160 10.83 -9.74 2.02
CA PRO A 160 10.67 -11.05 1.39
C PRO A 160 9.21 -11.44 1.18
N GLU A 161 8.93 -12.07 0.04
CA GLU A 161 7.62 -12.65 -0.30
C GLU A 161 7.00 -13.44 0.86
N ASN A 162 7.79 -14.34 1.44
CA ASN A 162 7.35 -15.28 2.47
C ASN A 162 7.70 -14.79 3.87
N ALA A 163 7.86 -13.48 4.05
CA ALA A 163 8.03 -12.90 5.38
C ALA A 163 6.87 -13.34 6.28
N GLY A 164 7.19 -13.79 7.49
CA GLY A 164 6.23 -14.27 8.49
C GLY A 164 5.41 -13.15 9.14
N LEU A 165 5.11 -12.08 8.38
CA LEU A 165 4.49 -10.85 8.89
C LEU A 165 3.15 -11.15 9.55
N ALA A 166 2.32 -12.00 8.94
CA ALA A 166 1.02 -12.39 9.49
C ALA A 166 1.15 -13.05 10.88
N GLN A 167 2.17 -13.88 11.08
CA GLN A 167 2.43 -14.55 12.35
C GLN A 167 2.99 -13.58 13.41
N ALA A 168 3.61 -12.48 12.98
CA ALA A 168 4.25 -11.49 13.84
C ALA A 168 3.30 -10.42 14.41
N LEU A 169 2.06 -10.32 13.89
CA LEU A 169 1.09 -9.29 14.27
C LEU A 169 0.34 -9.58 15.58
N GLY A 170 0.29 -10.83 16.05
CA GLY A 170 -0.35 -11.19 17.33
C GLY A 170 -1.72 -10.51 17.55
N ASP A 171 -1.99 -10.08 18.79
CA ASP A 171 -3.12 -9.18 19.11
C ASP A 171 -2.65 -7.73 19.36
N VAL A 172 -1.56 -7.30 18.71
CA VAL A 172 -1.09 -5.93 18.86
C VAL A 172 -1.91 -4.95 18.03
N ARG A 173 -1.82 -3.67 18.36
CA ARG A 173 -2.44 -2.60 17.57
C ARG A 173 -1.46 -2.16 16.48
N PRO A 174 -1.94 -1.85 15.26
CA PRO A 174 -1.13 -1.13 14.27
C PRO A 174 -0.53 0.14 14.88
N SER A 175 0.76 0.35 14.65
CA SER A 175 1.49 1.58 14.98
C SER A 175 2.73 1.66 14.11
N ASP A 176 3.26 2.87 13.93
CA ASP A 176 4.52 3.07 13.19
C ASP A 176 5.66 2.28 13.86
N ALA A 177 5.72 2.25 15.20
CA ALA A 177 6.71 1.45 15.93
C ALA A 177 6.60 -0.06 15.65
N LEU A 178 5.38 -0.60 15.44
CA LEU A 178 5.21 -1.98 15.03
C LEU A 178 5.70 -2.18 13.59
N ALA A 179 5.33 -1.29 12.67
CA ALA A 179 5.78 -1.35 11.29
C ALA A 179 7.31 -1.25 11.19
N GLU A 180 7.95 -0.35 11.93
CA GLU A 180 9.41 -0.18 12.00
C GLU A 180 10.09 -1.44 12.52
N ARG A 181 9.55 -2.05 13.59
CA ARG A 181 10.09 -3.31 14.12
C ARG A 181 10.03 -4.42 13.08
N LEU A 182 8.87 -4.62 12.44
CA LEU A 182 8.72 -5.65 11.41
C LEU A 182 9.61 -5.37 10.19
N LEU A 183 9.78 -4.11 9.81
CA LEU A 183 10.68 -3.75 8.73
C LEU A 183 12.13 -4.09 9.10
N ASN A 184 12.58 -3.75 10.31
CA ASN A 184 13.93 -4.10 10.79
C ASN A 184 14.17 -5.61 10.92
N ASP A 185 13.13 -6.38 11.27
CA ASP A 185 13.21 -7.82 11.44
C ASP A 185 13.31 -8.57 10.09
N TRP A 186 12.75 -8.02 8.99
CA TRP A 186 12.60 -8.75 7.71
C TRP A 186 13.23 -8.09 6.48
N ALA A 187 13.38 -6.77 6.43
CA ALA A 187 13.85 -6.10 5.22
C ALA A 187 15.35 -6.33 4.99
N GLY A 188 15.72 -6.63 3.74
CA GLY A 188 17.12 -6.82 3.33
C GLY A 188 17.88 -5.51 3.12
N ASP A 189 19.20 -5.58 3.03
CA ASP A 189 20.08 -4.41 2.85
C ASP A 189 20.33 -4.05 1.38
N HIS A 190 19.59 -4.65 0.46
CA HIS A 190 19.81 -4.54 -0.99
C HIS A 190 18.76 -3.67 -1.70
N ASP A 191 17.77 -3.15 -0.99
CA ASP A 191 16.69 -2.37 -1.58
C ASP A 191 16.06 -1.39 -0.59
N ASP A 192 15.25 -0.50 -1.13
CA ASP A 192 14.24 0.25 -0.40
C ASP A 192 13.21 -0.71 0.22
N ALA A 193 12.66 -0.37 1.39
CA ALA A 193 11.63 -1.16 2.03
C ALA A 193 10.53 -0.30 2.61
N GLY A 194 9.28 -0.70 2.36
CA GLY A 194 8.08 -0.04 2.84
C GLY A 194 7.05 -1.04 3.34
N LEU A 195 6.45 -0.75 4.50
CA LEU A 195 5.40 -1.57 5.09
C LEU A 195 4.28 -0.68 5.64
N LEU A 196 3.07 -0.89 5.15
CA LEU A 196 1.84 -0.29 5.66
C LEU A 196 0.97 -1.38 6.30
N LEU A 197 0.58 -1.14 7.54
CA LEU A 197 -0.29 -1.98 8.35
C LEU A 197 -1.64 -1.30 8.54
N TYR A 198 -2.71 -2.05 8.34
CA TYR A 198 -4.07 -1.63 8.67
C TYR A 198 -4.78 -2.75 9.41
N ARG A 199 -5.51 -2.40 10.48
CA ARG A 199 -6.44 -3.32 11.16
C ARG A 199 -7.85 -2.74 11.12
N HIS A 200 -8.79 -3.50 10.58
CA HIS A 200 -10.20 -3.15 10.54
C HIS A 200 -10.78 -3.22 11.96
N ALA A 201 -11.57 -2.22 12.35
CA ALA A 201 -12.05 -2.03 13.71
C ALA A 201 -13.56 -2.18 13.84
#